data_AF-A0A5C2HAB9-F1
#
_entry.id   AF-A0A5C2HAB9-F1
#
_cell.length_a   1.000
_cell.length_b   1.000
_cell.length_c   1.000
_cell.angle_alpha   90.00
_cell.angle_beta   90.00
_cell.angle_gamma   90.00
#
_symmetry.space_group_name_H-M   'P 1'
#
loop_
_entity.id
_entity.type
_entity.pdbx_description
1 polymer ?
#
loop_
_entity_poly.entity_id
_entity_poly.type
_entity_poly.pdbx_seq_one_letter_code
_entity_poly.pdbx_strand_id
1 'polypeptide(L)'
;MGIKDKIKDKSSKLLDYPKVKSEQLKDMIDAKIREKAVLATKARLAENHKTFDDYSDEQLEVIIADEERKIIDDLKTKSLVVALAALGINMFV
;
A
#
# COMPACT_ATOMS: atom_id res chain seq x y z
N MET A 1 18.10 -1.00 -38.00
CA MET A 1 16.77 -1.15 -37.37
C MET A 1 15.71 -0.65 -38.33
N GLY A 2 14.77 -1.50 -38.71
CA GLY A 2 13.71 -1.16 -39.66
C GLY A 2 12.64 -0.28 -39.00
N ILE A 3 11.92 0.49 -39.80
CA ILE A 3 10.80 1.34 -39.34
C ILE A 3 9.73 0.51 -38.61
N LYS A 4 9.52 -0.74 -39.04
CA LYS A 4 8.61 -1.70 -38.43
C LYS A 4 9.02 -2.07 -36.99
N ASP A 5 10.32 -2.14 -36.71
CA ASP A 5 10.84 -2.47 -35.38
C ASP A 5 10.63 -1.31 -34.39
N LYS A 6 10.81 -0.07 -34.87
CA LYS A 6 10.55 1.15 -34.06
C LYS A 6 9.07 1.34 -33.73
N ILE A 7 8.16 0.94 -34.63
CA ILE A 7 6.71 1.01 -34.39
C ILE A 7 6.31 -0.04 -33.34
N LYS A 8 6.85 -1.26 -33.44
CA LYS A 8 6.58 -2.34 -32.49
C LYS A 8 7.05 -2.01 -31.05
N ASP A 9 8.24 -1.42 -30.91
CA ASP A 9 8.80 -0.98 -29.61
C ASP A 9 8.00 0.16 -28.95
N LYS A 10 7.50 1.11 -29.75
CA LYS A 10 6.63 2.18 -29.21
C LYS A 10 5.26 1.66 -28.80
N SER A 11 4.67 0.75 -29.56
CA SER A 11 3.39 0.13 -29.21
C SER A 11 3.47 -0.74 -27.96
N SER A 12 4.55 -1.53 -27.78
CA SER A 12 4.73 -2.31 -26.55
C SER A 12 4.89 -1.41 -25.33
N LYS A 13 5.69 -0.34 -25.43
CA LYS A 13 5.85 0.64 -24.34
C LYS A 13 4.56 1.36 -23.97
N LEU A 14 3.71 1.69 -24.96
CA LEU A 14 2.40 2.32 -24.70
C LEU A 14 1.44 1.36 -23.99
N LEU A 15 1.48 0.08 -24.33
CA LEU A 15 0.65 -0.96 -23.70
C LEU A 15 1.13 -1.33 -22.28
N ASP A 16 2.42 -1.22 -22.00
CA ASP A 16 2.98 -1.49 -20.66
C ASP A 16 2.99 -0.25 -19.74
N TYR A 17 2.81 0.96 -20.27
CA TYR A 17 2.79 2.20 -19.47
C TYR A 17 1.79 2.21 -18.30
N PRO A 18 0.53 1.72 -18.48
CA PRO A 18 -0.41 1.64 -17.37
C PRO A 18 0.03 0.64 -16.29
N LYS A 19 0.67 -0.47 -16.69
CA LYS A 19 1.11 -1.52 -15.77
C LYS A 19 2.29 -1.04 -14.93
N VAL A 20 3.32 -0.48 -15.56
CA VAL A 20 4.52 0.02 -14.86
C VAL A 20 4.16 1.10 -13.85
N LYS A 21 3.27 2.04 -14.23
CA LYS A 21 2.78 3.05 -13.27
C LYS A 21 1.97 2.45 -12.13
N SER A 22 1.18 1.41 -12.40
CA SER A 22 0.39 0.74 -11.37
C SER A 22 1.28 -0.02 -10.38
N GLU A 23 2.38 -0.63 -10.84
CA GLU A 23 3.37 -1.28 -9.98
C GLU A 23 4.12 -0.26 -9.12
N GLN A 24 4.62 0.83 -9.72
CA GLN A 24 5.26 1.90 -8.95
C GLN A 24 4.34 2.48 -7.88
N LEU A 25 3.04 2.64 -8.18
CA LEU A 25 2.06 3.12 -7.21
C LEU A 25 1.83 2.10 -6.10
N LYS A 26 1.75 0.80 -6.43
CA LYS A 26 1.64 -0.27 -5.43
C LYS A 26 2.84 -0.25 -4.50
N ASP A 27 4.07 -0.20 -5.04
CA ASP A 27 5.30 -0.16 -4.25
C ASP A 27 5.32 1.05 -3.29
N MET A 28 4.89 2.22 -3.78
CA MET A 28 4.76 3.42 -2.95
C MET A 28 3.73 3.27 -1.84
N ILE A 29 2.59 2.64 -2.13
CA ILE A 29 1.54 2.38 -1.14
C ILE A 29 2.03 1.37 -0.10
N ASP A 30 2.68 0.29 -0.53
CA ASP A 30 3.20 -0.76 0.35
C ASP A 30 4.29 -0.22 1.28
N ALA A 31 5.20 0.62 0.76
CA ALA A 31 6.18 1.32 1.58
C ALA A 31 5.51 2.23 2.63
N LYS A 32 4.46 2.96 2.25
CA LYS A 32 3.71 3.82 3.18
C LYS A 32 2.93 3.03 4.23
N ILE A 33 2.39 1.88 3.86
CA ILE A 33 1.74 0.95 4.79
C ILE A 33 2.75 0.46 5.82
N ARG A 34 3.95 0.02 5.38
CA ARG A 34 5.03 -0.42 6.27
C ARG A 34 5.45 0.67 7.24
N GLU A 35 5.73 1.89 6.74
CA GLU A 35 6.09 3.04 7.57
C GLU A 35 5.03 3.30 8.66
N LYS A 36 3.75 3.27 8.28
CA LYS A 36 2.65 3.51 9.20
C LYS A 36 2.47 2.36 10.21
N ALA A 37 2.69 1.11 9.79
CA ALA A 37 2.64 -0.04 10.67
C ALA A 37 3.76 -0.03 11.72
N VAL A 38 4.97 0.38 11.35
CA VAL A 38 6.07 0.57 12.30
C VAL A 38 5.74 1.67 13.32
N LEU A 39 5.15 2.79 12.89
CA LEU A 39 4.72 3.85 13.79
C LEU A 39 3.59 3.41 14.73
N ALA A 40 2.60 2.68 14.21
CA ALA A 40 1.50 2.12 15.00
C ALA A 40 2.03 1.11 16.03
N THR A 41 2.97 0.25 15.63
CA THR A 41 3.66 -0.68 16.52
C THR A 41 4.39 0.07 17.62
N LYS A 42 5.14 1.12 17.28
CA LYS A 42 5.84 1.96 18.26
C LYS A 42 4.87 2.56 19.28
N ALA A 43 3.74 3.09 18.83
CA ALA A 43 2.72 3.64 19.72
C ALA A 43 2.13 2.57 20.64
N ARG A 44 1.73 1.42 20.07
CA ARG A 44 1.20 0.27 20.81
C ARG A 44 2.17 -0.25 21.87
N LEU A 45 3.47 -0.32 21.55
CA LEU A 45 4.50 -0.72 22.51
C LEU A 45 4.66 0.32 23.63
N ALA A 46 4.70 1.60 23.27
CA ALA A 46 4.80 2.70 24.23
C ALA A 46 3.62 2.72 25.23
N GLU A 47 2.40 2.46 24.77
CA GLU A 47 1.21 2.32 25.62
C GLU A 47 1.35 1.20 26.66
N ASN A 48 2.15 0.17 26.35
CA ASN A 48 2.41 -0.96 27.24
C ASN A 48 3.74 -0.82 28.00
N HIS A 49 4.34 0.37 28.00
CA HIS A 49 5.65 0.65 28.59
C HIS A 49 6.78 -0.25 28.07
N LYS A 50 6.72 -0.60 26.77
CA LYS A 50 7.72 -1.41 26.07
C LYS A 50 8.36 -0.65 24.92
N THR A 51 9.53 -1.11 24.49
CA THR A 51 10.23 -0.64 23.29
C THR A 51 10.46 -1.78 22.30
N PHE A 52 11.02 -1.48 21.14
CA PHE A 52 11.40 -2.49 20.16
C PHE A 52 12.47 -3.45 20.71
N ASP A 53 13.34 -2.96 21.59
CA ASP A 53 14.44 -3.75 22.18
C ASP A 53 13.94 -4.87 23.12
N ASP A 54 12.67 -4.81 23.55
CA ASP A 54 12.05 -5.82 24.41
C ASP A 54 11.61 -7.09 23.63
N TYR A 55 11.79 -7.10 22.31
CA TYR A 55 11.30 -8.15 21.42
C TYR A 55 12.39 -8.62 20.45
N SER A 56 12.33 -9.88 20.02
CA SER A 56 13.17 -10.35 18.92
C SER A 56 12.68 -9.81 17.57
N ASP A 57 13.56 -9.80 16.57
CA ASP A 57 13.22 -9.37 15.21
C ASP A 57 12.02 -10.14 14.64
N GLU A 58 11.93 -11.45 14.90
CA GLU A 58 10.81 -12.27 14.44
C GLU A 58 9.50 -11.89 15.14
N GLN A 59 9.56 -11.54 16.42
CA GLN A 59 8.38 -11.10 17.18
C GLN A 59 7.90 -9.74 16.70
N LEU A 60 8.83 -8.82 16.46
CA LEU A 60 8.53 -7.51 15.91
C LEU A 60 7.92 -7.62 14.52
N GLU A 61 8.43 -8.50 13.65
CA GLU A 61 7.88 -8.71 12.32
C GLU A 61 6.43 -9.20 12.39
N VAL A 62 6.11 -10.12 13.30
CA VAL A 62 4.74 -10.58 13.51
C VAL A 62 3.82 -9.44 13.97
N ILE A 63 4.28 -8.60 14.90
CA ILE A 63 3.49 -7.46 15.41
C ILE A 63 3.27 -6.42 14.31
N ILE A 64 4.32 -6.06 13.57
CA ILE A 64 4.25 -5.08 12.48
C ILE A 64 3.32 -5.60 11.38
N ALA A 65 3.43 -6.88 11.00
CA ALA A 65 2.56 -7.50 10.00
C ALA A 65 1.08 -7.51 10.43
N ASP A 66 0.79 -7.63 11.73
CA ASP A 66 -0.58 -7.48 12.25
C ASP A 66 -1.08 -6.04 12.07
N GLU A 67 -0.26 -5.03 12.39
CA GLU A 67 -0.61 -3.63 12.15
C GLU A 67 -0.76 -3.28 10.67
N GLU A 68 0.08 -3.84 9.78
CA GLU A 68 -0.06 -3.69 8.33
C GLU A 68 -1.42 -4.20 7.84
N ARG A 69 -1.85 -5.39 8.28
CA ARG A 69 -3.16 -5.95 7.91
C ARG A 69 -4.30 -5.03 8.32
N LYS A 70 -4.27 -4.50 9.54
CA LYS A 70 -5.28 -3.53 10.02
C LYS A 70 -5.32 -2.28 9.15
N ILE A 71 -4.14 -1.74 8.78
CA ILE A 71 -4.04 -0.57 7.90
C ILE A 71 -4.58 -0.87 6.51
N ILE A 72 -4.27 -2.04 5.95
CA ILE A 72 -4.77 -2.48 4.64
C ILE A 72 -6.29 -2.59 4.66
N ASP A 73 -6.86 -3.19 5.70
CA ASP A 73 -8.31 -3.37 5.81
C ASP A 73 -9.05 -2.04 6.01
N ASP A 74 -8.46 -1.12 6.78
CA ASP A 74 -8.96 0.26 6.92
C ASP A 74 -8.90 1.01 5.57
N LEU A 75 -7.79 0.89 4.83
CA LEU A 75 -7.63 1.50 3.51
C LEU A 75 -8.64 0.93 2.50
N LYS A 76 -8.87 -0.38 2.46
CA LYS A 76 -9.87 -1.00 1.57
C LYS A 76 -11.27 -0.47 1.85
N THR A 77 -11.64 -0.42 3.12
CA THR A 77 -12.95 0.10 3.54
C THR A 77 -13.11 1.57 3.19
N LYS A 78 -12.15 2.41 3.58
CA LYS A 78 -12.20 3.86 3.36
C LYS A 78 -12.11 4.25 1.88
N SER A 79 -11.24 3.60 1.12
CA SER A 79 -11.08 3.88 -0.31
C SER A 79 -12.34 3.54 -1.10
N LEU A 80 -13.01 2.44 -0.76
CA LEU A 80 -14.31 2.09 -1.35
C LEU A 80 -15.36 3.17 -1.03
N VAL A 81 -15.46 3.59 0.23
CA VAL A 81 -16.38 4.67 0.63
C VAL A 81 -16.09 5.98 -0.12
N VAL A 82 -14.82 6.37 -0.23
CA VAL A 82 -14.41 7.57 -0.98
C VAL A 82 -14.75 7.44 -2.47
N ALA A 83 -14.52 6.28 -3.08
CA ALA A 83 -14.85 6.04 -4.48
C ALA A 83 -16.37 6.10 -4.72
N LEU A 84 -17.18 5.49 -3.86
CA LEU A 84 -18.64 5.53 -3.94
C LEU A 84 -19.18 6.96 -3.80
N ALA A 85 -18.62 7.74 -2.86
CA ALA A 85 -18.98 9.14 -2.69
C ALA A 85 -18.63 9.99 -3.93
N ALA A 86 -17.45 9.76 -4.53
CA ALA A 86 -17.05 10.43 -5.78
C ALA A 86 -17.98 10.10 -6.95
N LEU A 87 -18.61 8.92 -6.95
CA LEU A 87 -19.61 8.50 -7.93
C LEU A 87 -21.04 8.99 -7.60
N GLY A 88 -21.23 9.74 -6.52
CA GLY A 88 -22.54 10.26 -6.10
C GLY A 88 -23.45 9.22 -5.45
N ILE A 89 -22.91 8.06 -5.07
CA ILE A 89 -23.66 7.01 -4.38
C ILE A 89 -23.63 7.32 -2.88
N ASN A 90 -24.74 7.80 -2.34
CA ASN A 90 -24.87 8.03 -0.90
C ASN A 90 -25.32 6.75 -0.18
N MET A 91 -24.39 6.06 0.48
CA MET A 91 -24.66 4.83 1.25
C MET A 91 -25.14 5.09 2.69
N PHE A 92 -25.20 6.35 3.11
CA PHE A 92 -25.76 6.76 4.40
C PHE A 92 -27.17 7.32 4.17
N VAL A 93 -28.17 6.46 4.35
CA VAL A 93 -29.56 6.82 4.69
C VAL A 93 -29.70 6.76 6.20
#